data_AF-A0A2D5KDF7-F1
#
_entry.id   AF-A0A2D5KDF7-F1
#
_cell.length_a   1.000
_cell.length_b   1.000
_cell.length_c   1.000
_cell.angle_alpha   90.00
_cell.angle_beta   90.00
_cell.angle_gamma   90.00
#
_symmetry.space_group_name_H-M   'P 1'
#
loop_
_entity.id
_entity.type
_entity.pdbx_description
1 polymer ?
#
loop_
_entity_poly.entity_id
_entity_poly.type
_entity_poly.pdbx_seq_one_letter_code
_entity_poly.pdbx_strand_id
1 'polypeptide(L)'
;MKQKAVIEEIEGYISSHLSFANDLKELSKEQLHKKPENDGWNILQCIEHLNRYGDFYLAEIESKINNAKPLLEDKDFKSGFWGKLFTKMMLPKKGMIKMKTFADKNPNAEELNIEVIDKFIEQQQKWLVLINKCSKVDLNKNSCRLTLPLLNMNMGSTLQFVIYHNERHVVQSKRLL
;
A
#
# COMPACT_ATOMS: atom_id res chain seq x y z
N MET A 1 15.01 15.19 -1.61
CA MET A 1 14.54 14.61 -0.34
C MET A 1 15.50 13.50 0.05
N LYS A 2 15.88 13.42 1.34
CA LYS A 2 16.71 12.34 1.86
C LYS A 2 15.91 11.03 1.94
N GLN A 3 16.59 9.89 1.85
CA GLN A 3 15.97 8.58 2.02
C GLN A 3 15.30 8.46 3.39
N LYS A 4 15.94 8.97 4.45
CA LYS A 4 15.33 8.99 5.78
C LYS A 4 13.94 9.65 5.79
N ALA A 5 13.78 10.80 5.13
CA ALA A 5 12.50 11.50 5.04
C ALA A 5 11.44 10.68 4.27
N VAL A 6 11.85 9.89 3.26
CA VAL A 6 10.95 8.98 2.54
C VAL A 6 10.47 7.85 3.44
N ILE A 7 11.37 7.29 4.26
CA ILE A 7 11.03 6.25 5.24
C ILE A 7 10.02 6.79 6.26
N GLU A 8 10.28 7.97 6.84
CA GLU A 8 9.41 8.61 7.83
C GLU A 8 8.02 8.92 7.25
N GLU A 9 7.95 9.42 6.03
CA GLU A 9 6.68 9.67 5.33
C GLU A 9 5.88 8.37 5.16
N ILE A 10 6.53 7.30 4.67
CA ILE A 10 5.88 6.01 4.41
C ILE A 10 5.43 5.36 5.73
N GLU A 11 6.26 5.41 6.77
CA GLU A 11 5.93 4.91 8.11
C GLU A 11 4.71 5.63 8.70
N GLY A 12 4.60 6.95 8.49
CA GLY A 12 3.43 7.74 8.86
C GLY A 12 2.14 7.25 8.19
N TYR A 13 2.19 6.95 6.89
CA TYR A 13 1.05 6.37 6.18
C TYR A 13 0.68 4.98 6.72
N ILE A 14 1.64 4.08 6.89
CA ILE A 14 1.39 2.72 7.41
C ILE A 14 0.74 2.78 8.79
N SER A 15 1.25 3.66 9.67
CA SER A 15 0.69 3.84 11.02
C SER A 15 -0.75 4.39 10.98
N SER A 16 -1.03 5.34 10.08
CA SER A 16 -2.39 5.87 9.85
C SER A 16 -3.34 4.80 9.31
N HIS A 17 -2.87 3.95 8.39
CA HIS A 17 -3.65 2.83 7.84
C HIS A 17 -3.96 1.78 8.92
N LEU A 18 -3.00 1.48 9.78
CA LEU A 18 -3.18 0.58 10.92
C LEU A 18 -4.21 1.13 11.92
N SER A 19 -4.12 2.42 12.29
CA SER A 19 -5.09 3.06 13.17
C SER A 19 -6.50 2.98 12.57
N PHE A 20 -6.64 3.38 11.30
CA PHE A 20 -7.91 3.33 10.59
C PHE A 20 -8.50 1.92 10.56
N ALA A 21 -7.68 0.90 10.29
CA ALA A 21 -8.15 -0.48 10.26
C ALA A 21 -8.66 -0.96 11.62
N ASN A 22 -8.04 -0.52 12.73
CA ASN A 22 -8.55 -0.83 14.07
C ASN A 22 -9.91 -0.17 14.32
N ASP A 23 -10.09 1.10 13.90
CA ASP A 23 -11.38 1.81 14.04
C ASP A 23 -12.52 1.09 13.28
N LEU A 24 -12.21 0.45 12.14
CA LEU A 24 -13.19 -0.30 11.37
C LEU A 24 -13.79 -1.49 12.14
N LYS A 25 -13.09 -2.03 13.15
CA LYS A 25 -13.59 -3.18 13.92
C LYS A 25 -14.76 -2.83 14.84
N GLU A 26 -14.94 -1.55 15.14
CA GLU A 26 -16.04 -1.06 15.97
C GLU A 26 -17.32 -0.82 15.17
N LEU A 27 -17.28 -1.00 13.84
CA LEU A 27 -18.41 -0.77 12.97
C LEU A 27 -19.30 -2.01 12.86
N SER A 28 -20.59 -1.77 12.69
CA SER A 28 -21.57 -2.82 12.39
C SER A 28 -21.32 -3.46 11.01
N LYS A 29 -21.81 -4.68 10.83
CA LYS A 29 -21.76 -5.38 9.53
C LYS A 29 -22.43 -4.53 8.44
N GLU A 30 -23.54 -3.89 8.75
CA GLU A 30 -24.29 -3.03 7.83
C GLU A 30 -23.44 -1.85 7.35
N GLN A 31 -22.70 -1.19 8.27
CA GLN A 31 -21.79 -0.10 7.93
C GLN A 31 -20.63 -0.59 7.04
N LEU A 32 -20.04 -1.74 7.38
CA LEU A 32 -18.91 -2.31 6.63
C LEU A 32 -19.30 -2.75 5.20
N HIS A 33 -20.53 -3.23 5.02
CA HIS A 33 -21.03 -3.68 3.72
C HIS A 33 -21.68 -2.57 2.86
N LYS A 34 -21.93 -1.38 3.43
CA LYS A 34 -22.58 -0.26 2.74
C LYS A 34 -21.89 0.09 1.42
N LYS A 35 -22.64 0.02 0.32
CA LYS A 35 -22.16 0.36 -1.02
C LYS A 35 -22.28 1.87 -1.29
N PRO A 36 -21.32 2.46 -2.02
CA PRO A 36 -21.51 3.81 -2.58
C PRO A 36 -22.56 3.81 -3.70
N GLU A 37 -23.13 4.98 -3.97
CA GLU A 37 -24.16 5.19 -5.01
C GLU A 37 -23.68 4.88 -6.44
N ASN A 38 -22.36 4.91 -6.70
CA ASN A 38 -21.78 4.79 -8.04
C ASN A 38 -21.20 3.39 -8.35
N ASP A 39 -21.79 2.32 -7.81
CA ASP A 39 -21.34 0.91 -7.98
C ASP A 39 -19.85 0.66 -7.61
N GLY A 40 -19.30 1.50 -6.73
CA GLY A 40 -17.96 1.34 -6.19
C GLY A 40 -17.85 0.24 -5.13
N TRP A 41 -16.62 0.01 -4.68
CA TRP A 41 -16.36 -0.93 -3.58
C TRP A 41 -16.86 -0.39 -2.24
N ASN A 42 -17.42 -1.28 -1.42
CA ASN A 42 -17.65 -1.01 0.00
C ASN A 42 -16.33 -1.10 0.80
N ILE A 43 -16.40 -0.88 2.11
CA ILE A 43 -15.22 -0.85 2.98
C ILE A 43 -14.48 -2.18 2.94
N LEU A 44 -15.16 -3.32 3.14
CA LEU A 44 -14.51 -4.64 3.15
C LEU A 44 -13.84 -4.96 1.82
N GLN A 45 -14.48 -4.61 0.70
CA GLN A 45 -13.90 -4.80 -0.63
C GLN A 45 -12.65 -3.94 -0.86
N CYS A 46 -12.66 -2.68 -0.41
CA CYS A 46 -11.45 -1.85 -0.43
C CYS A 46 -10.32 -2.52 0.37
N ILE A 47 -10.60 -3.01 1.57
CA ILE A 47 -9.59 -3.65 2.43
C ILE A 47 -9.08 -4.97 1.82
N GLU A 48 -9.97 -5.81 1.29
CA GLU A 48 -9.58 -7.06 0.63
C GLU A 48 -8.71 -6.80 -0.61
N HIS A 49 -9.03 -5.76 -1.39
CA HIS A 49 -8.15 -5.36 -2.49
C HIS A 49 -6.72 -5.06 -2.01
N LEU A 50 -6.58 -4.34 -0.90
CA LEU A 50 -5.28 -4.03 -0.32
C LEU A 50 -4.56 -5.28 0.19
N ASN A 51 -5.29 -6.21 0.82
CA ASN A 51 -4.74 -7.49 1.26
C ASN A 51 -4.08 -8.26 0.11
N ARG A 52 -4.75 -8.34 -1.05
CA ARG A 52 -4.23 -9.03 -2.24
C ARG A 52 -3.00 -8.38 -2.84
N TYR A 53 -2.83 -7.07 -2.67
CA TYR A 53 -1.60 -6.37 -3.03
C TYR A 53 -0.50 -6.66 -2.00
N GLY A 54 -0.82 -6.60 -0.71
CA GLY A 54 0.13 -6.90 0.36
C GLY A 54 0.67 -8.32 0.31
N ASP A 55 -0.14 -9.32 -0.06
CA ASP A 55 0.30 -10.72 -0.23
C ASP A 55 1.49 -10.84 -1.19
N PHE A 56 1.52 -10.03 -2.25
CA PHE A 56 2.63 -9.97 -3.19
C PHE A 56 3.78 -9.09 -2.67
N TYR A 57 3.46 -7.86 -2.28
CA TYR A 57 4.47 -6.84 -2.03
C TYR A 57 5.25 -7.06 -0.74
N LEU A 58 4.65 -7.62 0.32
CA LEU A 58 5.36 -7.95 1.55
C LEU A 58 6.48 -8.97 1.26
N ALA A 59 6.15 -10.05 0.55
CA ALA A 59 7.10 -11.10 0.20
C ALA A 59 8.21 -10.60 -0.74
N GLU A 60 7.86 -9.81 -1.75
CA GLU A 60 8.84 -9.23 -2.68
C GLU A 60 9.80 -8.28 -1.94
N ILE A 61 9.29 -7.36 -1.11
CA ILE A 61 10.13 -6.41 -0.37
C ILE A 61 11.03 -7.14 0.62
N GLU A 62 10.50 -8.09 1.40
CA GLU A 62 11.30 -8.86 2.34
C GLU A 62 12.44 -9.61 1.65
N SER A 63 12.15 -10.26 0.52
CA SER A 63 13.16 -10.94 -0.28
C SER A 63 14.27 -9.99 -0.76
N LYS A 64 13.91 -8.78 -1.20
CA LYS A 64 14.90 -7.77 -1.65
C LYS A 64 15.75 -7.23 -0.52
N ILE A 65 15.17 -7.02 0.67
CA ILE A 65 15.92 -6.57 1.86
C ILE A 65 16.96 -7.60 2.27
N ASN A 66 16.59 -8.89 2.31
CA ASN A 66 17.50 -9.96 2.77
C ASN A 66 18.75 -10.11 1.89
N ASN A 67 18.67 -9.69 0.63
CA ASN A 67 19.78 -9.72 -0.32
C ASN A 67 20.48 -8.35 -0.50
N ALA A 68 20.01 -7.32 0.20
CA ALA A 68 20.52 -5.96 0.04
C ALA A 68 21.80 -5.74 0.85
N LYS A 69 22.68 -4.90 0.31
CA LYS A 69 23.84 -4.43 1.07
C LYS A 69 23.40 -3.41 2.12
N PRO A 70 23.98 -3.44 3.34
CA PRO A 70 23.73 -2.44 4.36
C PRO A 70 24.04 -1.02 3.86
N LEU A 71 23.23 -0.07 4.29
CA LEU A 71 23.46 1.35 4.10
C LEU A 71 24.51 1.84 5.11
N LEU A 72 25.54 2.52 4.64
CA LEU A 72 26.60 3.08 5.48
C LEU A 72 26.31 4.51 5.95
N GLU A 73 25.58 5.28 5.14
CA GLU A 73 25.23 6.68 5.39
C GLU A 73 23.91 7.03 4.68
N ASP A 74 23.19 8.04 5.17
CA ASP A 74 21.93 8.48 4.55
C ASP A 74 22.15 9.09 3.16
N LYS A 75 21.32 8.72 2.20
CA LYS A 75 21.48 9.08 0.78
C LYS A 75 20.32 9.92 0.28
N ASP A 76 20.58 10.67 -0.79
CA ASP A 76 19.49 11.32 -1.52
C ASP A 76 18.65 10.27 -2.25
N PHE A 77 17.33 10.35 -2.09
CA PHE A 77 16.41 9.44 -2.77
C PHE A 77 16.07 9.96 -4.18
N LYS A 78 16.09 9.03 -5.14
CA LYS A 78 15.78 9.26 -6.55
C LYS A 78 14.64 8.33 -6.96
N SER A 79 13.43 8.87 -7.03
CA SER A 79 12.22 8.12 -7.42
C SER A 79 12.22 7.60 -8.87
N GLY A 80 13.18 8.03 -9.70
CA GLY A 80 13.23 7.69 -11.12
C GLY A 80 12.02 8.22 -11.90
N PHE A 81 11.89 7.85 -13.17
CA PHE A 81 10.77 8.29 -14.01
C PHE A 81 9.44 7.69 -13.52
N TRP A 82 9.42 6.38 -13.31
CA TRP A 82 8.22 5.64 -12.90
C TRP A 82 7.75 6.02 -11.50
N GLY A 83 8.64 6.20 -10.52
CA GLY A 83 8.23 6.65 -9.19
C GLY A 83 7.56 8.02 -9.23
N LYS A 84 8.12 9.00 -9.97
CA LYS A 84 7.46 10.31 -10.15
C LYS A 84 6.09 10.19 -10.80
N LEU A 85 5.96 9.35 -11.83
CA LEU A 85 4.70 9.12 -12.51
C LEU A 85 3.67 8.51 -11.55
N PHE A 86 4.05 7.47 -10.81
CA PHE A 86 3.14 6.78 -9.90
C PHE A 86 2.77 7.60 -8.67
N THR A 87 3.68 8.35 -8.06
CA THR A 87 3.34 9.31 -6.99
C THR A 87 2.26 10.28 -7.48
N LYS A 88 2.39 10.81 -8.71
CA LYS A 88 1.39 11.71 -9.29
C LYS A 88 0.05 11.03 -9.60
N MET A 89 0.05 9.72 -9.89
CA MET A 89 -1.16 8.96 -10.23
C MET A 89 -1.86 8.34 -9.01
N MET A 90 -1.13 8.00 -7.94
CA MET A 90 -1.65 7.27 -6.79
C MET A 90 -2.12 8.18 -5.66
N LEU A 91 -1.48 9.34 -5.47
CA LEU A 91 -1.92 10.28 -4.43
C LEU A 91 -3.35 10.77 -4.71
N PRO A 92 -4.27 10.68 -3.73
CA PRO A 92 -5.66 11.10 -3.90
C PRO A 92 -5.77 12.57 -4.31
N LYS A 93 -6.44 12.82 -5.44
CA LYS A 93 -6.72 14.18 -5.94
C LYS A 93 -8.02 14.23 -6.75
N LYS A 94 -8.55 15.42 -7.01
CA LYS A 94 -9.72 15.57 -7.88
C LYS A 94 -9.37 15.14 -9.32
N GLY A 95 -10.23 14.35 -9.96
CA GLY A 95 -10.03 13.89 -11.35
C GLY A 95 -9.00 12.78 -11.54
N MET A 96 -8.87 11.83 -10.60
CA MET A 96 -7.97 10.68 -10.78
C MET A 96 -8.36 9.84 -11.99
N ILE A 97 -7.36 9.38 -12.73
CA ILE A 97 -7.55 8.36 -13.77
C ILE A 97 -7.94 7.04 -13.08
N LYS A 98 -9.07 6.47 -13.49
CA LYS A 98 -9.46 5.11 -13.07
C LYS A 98 -8.61 4.11 -13.86
N MET A 99 -7.92 3.24 -13.16
CA MET A 99 -7.22 2.11 -13.78
C MET A 99 -8.12 0.88 -13.69
N LYS A 100 -8.07 0.03 -14.72
CA LYS A 100 -8.77 -1.25 -14.68
C LYS A 100 -8.06 -2.14 -13.65
N THR A 101 -8.80 -2.59 -12.63
CA THR A 101 -8.30 -3.55 -11.65
C THR A 101 -8.04 -4.89 -12.34
N PHE A 102 -6.89 -5.52 -12.03
CA PHE A 102 -6.62 -6.88 -12.49
C PHE A 102 -7.62 -7.87 -11.88
N ALA A 103 -7.96 -8.92 -12.62
CA ALA A 103 -9.01 -9.86 -12.21
C ALA A 103 -8.70 -10.52 -10.86
N ASP A 104 -7.44 -10.93 -10.64
CA ASP A 104 -6.97 -11.53 -9.39
C ASP A 104 -7.00 -10.56 -8.20
N LYS A 105 -7.07 -9.25 -8.45
CA LYS A 105 -7.16 -8.20 -7.43
C LYS A 105 -8.57 -7.66 -7.24
N ASN A 106 -9.57 -8.19 -7.94
CA ASN A 106 -10.94 -7.68 -7.86
C ASN A 106 -11.74 -8.42 -6.76
N PRO A 107 -12.22 -7.73 -5.71
CA PRO A 107 -12.96 -8.32 -4.59
C PRO A 107 -14.48 -8.48 -4.86
N ASN A 108 -14.96 -8.19 -6.07
CA ASN A 108 -16.41 -8.07 -6.34
C ASN A 108 -17.21 -9.37 -6.20
N ALA A 109 -16.59 -10.54 -6.34
CA ALA A 109 -17.27 -11.82 -6.35
C ALA A 109 -17.31 -12.52 -4.98
N GLU A 110 -16.77 -11.90 -3.94
CA GLU A 110 -16.58 -12.54 -2.63
C GLU A 110 -17.53 -11.97 -1.58
N GLU A 111 -18.17 -12.87 -0.83
CA GLU A 111 -18.81 -12.51 0.43
C GLU A 111 -17.70 -12.35 1.48
N LEU A 112 -17.39 -11.10 1.80
CA LEU A 112 -16.34 -10.75 2.74
C LEU A 112 -16.91 -10.61 4.14
N ASN A 113 -16.14 -11.05 5.13
CA ASN A 113 -16.43 -10.94 6.55
C ASN A 113 -15.41 -10.00 7.23
N ILE A 114 -15.54 -9.82 8.54
CA ILE A 114 -14.73 -8.84 9.29
C ILE A 114 -13.25 -9.24 9.34
N GLU A 115 -12.94 -10.52 9.16
CA GLU A 115 -11.61 -11.14 9.20
C GLU A 115 -10.67 -10.58 8.10
N VAL A 116 -11.21 -9.99 7.03
CA VAL A 116 -10.39 -9.25 6.05
C VAL A 116 -9.67 -8.05 6.69
N ILE A 117 -10.27 -7.44 7.71
CA ILE A 117 -9.67 -6.34 8.46
C ILE A 117 -8.53 -6.86 9.34
N ASP A 118 -8.69 -8.02 9.97
CA ASP A 118 -7.62 -8.64 10.78
C ASP A 118 -6.39 -8.96 9.92
N LYS A 119 -6.59 -9.53 8.72
CA LYS A 119 -5.51 -9.75 7.75
C LYS A 119 -4.82 -8.43 7.39
N PHE A 120 -5.58 -7.37 7.15
CA PHE A 120 -5.02 -6.08 6.79
C PHE A 120 -4.20 -5.46 7.92
N ILE A 121 -4.68 -5.57 9.17
CA ILE A 121 -3.95 -5.17 10.38
C ILE A 121 -2.63 -5.93 10.48
N GLU A 122 -2.64 -7.26 10.31
CA GLU A 122 -1.43 -8.09 10.33
C GLU A 122 -0.44 -7.64 9.24
N GLN A 123 -0.93 -7.35 8.03
CA GLN A 123 -0.09 -6.84 6.96
C GLN A 123 0.49 -5.45 7.27
N GLN A 124 -0.26 -4.53 7.88
CA GLN A 124 0.29 -3.21 8.27
C GLN A 124 1.36 -3.34 9.36
N GLN A 125 1.18 -4.26 10.31
CA GLN A 125 2.22 -4.55 11.32
C GLN A 125 3.48 -5.12 10.66
N LYS A 126 3.34 -6.02 9.68
CA LYS A 126 4.47 -6.51 8.87
C LYS A 126 5.14 -5.37 8.09
N TRP A 127 4.36 -4.44 7.53
CA TRP A 127 4.91 -3.26 6.86
C TRP A 127 5.74 -2.38 7.81
N LEU A 128 5.32 -2.18 9.06
CA LEU A 128 6.12 -1.46 10.06
C LEU A 128 7.46 -2.13 10.36
N VAL A 129 7.48 -3.47 10.42
CA VAL A 129 8.74 -4.22 10.58
C VAL A 129 9.62 -4.06 9.34
N LEU A 130 9.04 -4.19 8.14
CA LEU A 130 9.80 -4.08 6.89
C LEU A 130 10.31 -2.68 6.63
N ILE A 131 9.54 -1.62 6.93
CA ILE A 131 9.99 -0.24 6.71
C ILE A 131 11.19 0.12 7.61
N ASN A 132 11.22 -0.40 8.85
CA ASN A 132 12.40 -0.29 9.71
C ASN A 132 13.62 -0.98 9.08
N LYS A 133 13.46 -2.19 8.52
CA LYS A 133 14.55 -2.86 7.81
C LYS A 133 14.98 -2.10 6.54
N CYS A 134 14.02 -1.55 5.79
CA CYS A 134 14.28 -0.71 4.61
C CYS A 134 15.12 0.52 4.94
N SER A 135 14.97 1.09 6.15
CA SER A 135 15.78 2.23 6.59
C SER A 135 17.29 1.94 6.59
N LYS A 136 17.67 0.65 6.64
CA LYS A 136 19.06 0.16 6.74
C LYS A 136 19.65 -0.27 5.39
N VAL A 137 18.96 -0.07 4.27
CA VAL A 137 19.43 -0.46 2.92
C VAL A 137 19.24 0.69 1.93
N ASP A 138 19.96 0.69 0.81
CA ASP A 138 19.86 1.77 -0.19
C ASP A 138 18.55 1.68 -0.99
N LEU A 139 17.62 2.64 -0.78
CA LEU A 139 16.32 2.69 -1.45
C LEU A 139 16.42 2.96 -2.95
N ASN A 140 17.55 3.48 -3.43
CA ASN A 140 17.78 3.69 -4.87
C ASN A 140 18.21 2.39 -5.58
N LYS A 141 18.46 1.32 -4.83
CA LYS A 141 18.86 0.00 -5.33
C LYS A 141 17.74 -1.01 -5.09
N ASN A 142 18.09 -2.30 -5.18
CA ASN A 142 17.23 -3.43 -4.83
C ASN A 142 15.90 -3.40 -5.60
N SER A 143 16.02 -3.53 -6.92
CA SER A 143 14.89 -3.49 -7.85
C SER A 143 13.84 -4.55 -7.50
N CYS A 144 12.60 -4.11 -7.29
CA CYS A 144 11.45 -4.91 -6.95
C CYS A 144 10.54 -5.08 -8.16
N ARG A 145 9.97 -6.27 -8.31
CA ARG A 145 8.89 -6.52 -9.27
C ARG A 145 7.61 -5.80 -8.82
N LEU A 146 6.79 -5.44 -9.78
CA LEU A 146 5.46 -4.88 -9.53
C LEU A 146 4.37 -5.88 -9.89
N THR A 147 3.16 -5.65 -9.36
CA THR A 147 1.93 -6.28 -9.87
C THR A 147 1.58 -5.84 -11.29
N LEU A 148 2.28 -4.84 -11.83
CA LEU A 148 2.29 -4.49 -13.25
C LEU A 148 3.35 -5.33 -13.98
N PRO A 149 2.96 -6.25 -14.87
CA PRO A 149 3.91 -7.13 -15.55
C PRO A 149 5.00 -6.35 -16.29
N LEU A 150 6.21 -6.92 -16.34
CA LEU A 150 7.38 -6.40 -17.05
C LEU A 150 7.96 -5.08 -16.52
N LEU A 151 7.41 -4.53 -15.44
CA LEU A 151 7.92 -3.32 -14.79
C LEU A 151 8.62 -3.66 -13.47
N ASN A 152 9.78 -3.05 -13.27
CA ASN A 152 10.49 -3.07 -11.99
C ASN A 152 10.80 -1.63 -11.55
N MET A 153 10.86 -1.41 -10.24
CA MET A 153 11.24 -0.12 -9.65
C MET A 153 12.23 -0.32 -8.52
N ASN A 154 13.01 0.71 -8.21
CA ASN A 154 13.83 0.69 -7.00
C ASN A 154 12.95 0.53 -5.75
N MET A 155 13.57 0.12 -4.65
CA MET A 155 12.86 -0.19 -3.41
C MET A 155 12.03 0.99 -2.90
N GLY A 156 12.59 2.20 -2.88
CA GLY A 156 11.86 3.38 -2.41
C GLY A 156 10.63 3.71 -3.26
N SER A 157 10.74 3.67 -4.59
CA SER A 157 9.62 3.91 -5.49
C SER A 157 8.56 2.82 -5.41
N THR A 158 8.98 1.57 -5.16
CA THR A 158 8.06 0.45 -4.94
C THR A 158 7.26 0.63 -3.65
N LEU A 159 7.92 1.03 -2.56
CA LEU A 159 7.26 1.33 -1.29
C LEU A 159 6.28 2.49 -1.44
N GLN A 160 6.68 3.59 -2.07
CA GLN A 160 5.77 4.71 -2.37
C GLN A 160 4.56 4.25 -3.18
N PHE A 161 4.77 3.44 -4.22
CA PHE A 161 3.68 2.93 -5.05
C PHE A 161 2.65 2.14 -4.24
N VAL A 162 3.10 1.13 -3.48
CA VAL A 162 2.17 0.25 -2.73
C VAL A 162 1.49 1.00 -1.58
N ILE A 163 2.22 1.84 -0.84
CA ILE A 163 1.65 2.54 0.32
C ILE A 163 0.74 3.70 -0.11
N TYR A 164 1.05 4.43 -1.18
CA TYR A 164 0.11 5.41 -1.72
C TYR A 164 -1.12 4.76 -2.38
N HIS A 165 -0.97 3.55 -2.92
CA HIS A 165 -2.11 2.76 -3.35
C HIS A 165 -3.01 2.38 -2.17
N ASN A 166 -2.43 1.94 -1.04
CA ASN A 166 -3.19 1.73 0.20
C ASN A 166 -3.93 3.00 0.63
N GLU A 167 -3.24 4.14 0.66
CA GLU A 167 -3.85 5.42 1.03
C GLU A 167 -5.05 5.78 0.15
N ARG A 168 -4.98 5.53 -1.16
CA ARG A 168 -6.09 5.76 -2.08
C ARG A 168 -7.36 5.00 -1.68
N HIS A 169 -7.22 3.72 -1.33
CA HIS A 169 -8.37 2.90 -0.95
C HIS A 169 -8.80 3.09 0.51
N VAL A 170 -7.89 3.45 1.41
CA VAL A 170 -8.23 3.93 2.76
C VAL A 170 -9.08 5.19 2.68
N VAL A 171 -8.71 6.18 1.87
CA VAL A 171 -9.51 7.38 1.64
C VAL A 171 -10.85 7.04 0.98
N GLN A 172 -10.89 6.04 0.09
CA GLN A 172 -12.16 5.57 -0.48
C GLN A 172 -13.08 4.99 0.60
N SER A 173 -12.57 4.15 1.50
CA SER A 173 -13.32 3.59 2.62
C SER A 173 -13.79 4.68 3.59
N LYS A 174 -12.94 5.66 3.92
CA LYS A 174 -13.28 6.79 4.80
C LYS A 174 -14.45 7.63 4.30
N ARG A 175 -14.70 7.68 2.98
CA ARG A 175 -15.84 8.40 2.39
C ARG A 175 -17.19 7.68 2.54
N LEU A 176 -17.18 6.42 2.99
CA LEU A 176 -18.39 5.62 3.19
C LEU A 176 -18.89 5.65 4.64
N LEU A 177 -18.02 6.08 5.56
CA LEU A 177 -18.36 6.40 6.95
C LEU A 177 -19.15 7.69 7.01
#